data_AF-A0A1M5LGJ8-F1
#
_entry.id   AF-A0A1M5LGJ8-F1
#
_cell.length_a   1.000
_cell.length_b   1.000
_cell.length_c   1.000
_cell.angle_alpha   90.00
_cell.angle_beta   90.00
_cell.angle_gamma   90.00
#
_symmetry.space_group_name_H-M   'P 1'
#
loop_
_entity.id
_entity.type
_entity.pdbx_description
1 polymer ?
#
loop_
_entity_poly.entity_id
_entity_poly.type
_entity_poly.pdbx_seq_one_letter_code
_entity_poly.pdbx_strand_id
1 'polypeptide(L)'
;MKFLIASLFLLALLAACGDETSSSAPDPIGEISSSSNEELGSSSSVAEKNSSSSVSGKNSSSSVVESSSSIEINPLCVDGDTSIKDSYGLRRYRTCRNGRWDMDSSARLDSLDSLAAIEKNKEHPNMDSLFAGYNGKYFEFEDPRDGRKYRYLKFEGRSEDFDAFTTFYVMAENLNYGKMVPSGTTKFDDKVTEKLCYVDDEWFCDNHFGGLYTWAEAMNLPKVCDSVEVSRNDACKAYADSARNSEKMRTIVWQGICPDGWHIMNQREWLYAGGDIRSQILWEKYAGRNASGLAIIPTGDWVKGIGFSGVRELFVQWMPNESNEENAKRIFISSISNTFDNKGTSGGKNMFQPVRCVMDAHNTLTED
;
A
#
# COMPACT_ATOMS: atom_id res chain seq x y z
N MET A 1 -30.75 17.80 -48.08
CA MET A 1 -31.62 17.92 -46.88
C MET A 1 -30.69 18.25 -45.71
N LYS A 2 -30.38 19.50 -45.32
CA LYS A 2 -31.20 20.63 -44.81
C LYS A 2 -32.11 20.25 -43.64
N PHE A 3 -31.70 20.61 -42.41
CA PHE A 3 -32.40 21.34 -41.32
C PHE A 3 -31.36 21.45 -40.16
N LEU A 4 -30.66 22.56 -39.86
CA LEU A 4 -31.00 23.90 -39.33
C LEU A 4 -31.62 23.94 -37.91
N ILE A 5 -30.79 24.44 -36.97
CA ILE A 5 -31.03 25.44 -35.89
C ILE A 5 -31.79 25.01 -34.63
N ALA A 6 -31.17 25.16 -33.44
CA ALA A 6 -31.45 26.27 -32.51
C ALA A 6 -30.59 26.24 -31.23
N SER A 7 -29.80 27.30 -31.05
CA SER A 7 -29.19 27.75 -29.80
C SER A 7 -30.24 28.24 -28.79
N LEU A 8 -29.98 28.07 -27.50
CA LEU A 8 -30.56 28.93 -26.46
C LEU A 8 -29.49 29.31 -25.44
N PHE A 9 -29.10 30.59 -25.49
CA PHE A 9 -28.39 31.31 -24.44
C PHE A 9 -29.37 31.62 -23.30
N LEU A 10 -28.93 31.50 -22.04
CA LEU A 10 -29.46 32.32 -20.97
C LEU A 10 -28.33 32.70 -20.00
N LEU A 11 -28.00 33.99 -20.03
CA LEU A 11 -27.13 34.70 -19.11
C LEU A 11 -28.06 35.45 -18.13
N ALA A 12 -27.79 35.41 -16.82
CA ALA A 12 -28.33 36.38 -15.88
C ALA A 12 -27.28 36.71 -14.81
N LEU A 13 -26.80 37.95 -14.86
CA LEU A 13 -25.94 38.66 -13.92
C LEU A 13 -26.79 39.70 -13.18
N LEU A 14 -26.63 39.81 -11.86
CA LEU A 14 -26.85 40.99 -10.99
C LEU A 14 -25.81 40.84 -9.85
N ALA A 15 -24.69 41.59 -9.77
CA ALA A 15 -24.48 43.01 -9.36
C ALA A 15 -24.89 43.27 -7.89
N ALA A 16 -23.94 43.32 -6.92
CA ALA A 16 -23.20 44.50 -6.39
C ALA A 16 -23.99 45.23 -5.25
N CYS A 17 -23.49 45.82 -4.15
CA CYS A 17 -22.21 46.37 -3.63
C CYS A 17 -22.21 46.21 -2.08
N GLY A 18 -21.07 46.14 -1.37
CA GLY A 18 -20.30 47.27 -0.81
C GLY A 18 -20.19 47.07 0.73
N ASP A 19 -19.26 47.57 1.53
CA ASP A 19 -18.05 48.37 1.37
C ASP A 19 -17.18 48.18 2.63
N GLU A 20 -15.85 48.23 2.44
CA GLU A 20 -14.84 48.96 3.22
C GLU A 20 -15.00 49.09 4.76
N THR A 21 -14.01 48.64 5.54
CA THR A 21 -12.97 49.53 6.12
C THR A 21 -12.02 48.84 7.10
N SER A 22 -10.84 49.42 7.14
CA SER A 22 -9.60 49.05 7.79
C SER A 22 -9.50 49.33 9.30
N SER A 23 -8.52 48.63 9.89
CA SER A 23 -7.47 49.20 10.77
C SER A 23 -7.64 49.15 12.29
N SER A 24 -6.50 48.77 12.89
CA SER A 24 -5.97 49.21 14.19
C SER A 24 -6.36 48.42 15.44
N ALA A 25 -5.42 47.56 15.85
CA ALA A 25 -5.06 47.45 17.27
C ALA A 25 -4.69 48.84 17.84
N PRO A 26 -4.87 49.03 19.15
CA PRO A 26 -3.68 49.02 19.99
C PRO A 26 -3.85 48.25 21.33
N ASP A 27 -2.70 47.79 21.82
CA ASP A 27 -2.37 47.26 23.15
C ASP A 27 -2.64 48.28 24.31
N PRO A 28 -2.08 48.09 25.53
CA PRO A 28 -2.27 47.05 26.56
C PRO A 28 -2.66 47.72 27.91
N ILE A 29 -2.57 47.01 29.05
CA ILE A 29 -2.29 47.43 30.45
C ILE A 29 -2.83 46.30 31.36
N GLY A 30 -2.14 45.78 32.39
CA GLY A 30 -1.04 46.39 33.14
C GLY A 30 -0.21 45.40 33.96
N GLU A 31 0.92 45.98 34.37
CA GLU A 31 2.04 45.47 35.14
C GLU A 31 1.72 45.12 36.60
N ILE A 32 2.60 44.31 37.22
CA ILE A 32 3.40 44.75 38.38
C ILE A 32 4.69 43.90 38.52
N SER A 33 5.83 44.52 38.18
CA SER A 33 7.13 44.65 38.89
C SER A 33 7.64 43.54 39.84
N SER A 34 8.83 42.94 39.58
CA SER A 34 10.19 43.26 40.11
C SER A 34 10.47 42.66 41.52
N SER A 35 11.62 42.12 41.93
CA SER A 35 13.03 42.15 41.50
C SER A 35 13.86 41.11 42.28
N SER A 36 14.90 40.56 41.63
CA SER A 36 16.22 40.08 42.11
C SER A 36 16.55 39.92 43.61
N ASN A 37 17.23 38.81 43.96
CA ASN A 37 18.53 38.82 44.67
C ASN A 37 19.26 37.46 44.60
N GLU A 38 20.59 37.56 44.64
CA GLU A 38 21.61 36.53 44.39
C GLU A 38 21.98 35.64 45.61
N GLU A 39 22.82 34.64 45.28
CA GLU A 39 23.97 34.07 46.01
C GLU A 39 23.90 32.67 46.68
N LEU A 40 24.79 31.81 46.14
CA LEU A 40 25.79 30.93 46.76
C LEU A 40 25.39 29.72 47.65
N GLY A 41 26.02 28.57 47.34
CA GLY A 41 26.55 27.67 48.38
C GLY A 41 26.39 26.15 48.23
N SER A 42 27.34 25.52 47.51
CA SER A 42 28.00 24.22 47.73
C SER A 42 27.35 23.00 48.45
N SER A 43 27.45 21.86 47.75
CA SER A 43 28.00 20.53 48.16
C SER A 43 27.42 19.73 49.33
N SER A 44 27.04 18.47 49.09
CA SER A 44 27.87 17.28 49.43
C SER A 44 27.16 15.93 49.23
N SER A 45 27.98 14.95 48.90
CA SER A 45 27.78 13.51 48.67
C SER A 45 27.47 12.69 49.92
N VAL A 46 26.75 11.57 49.81
CA VAL A 46 27.09 10.31 50.53
C VAL A 46 26.63 9.08 49.73
N ALA A 47 27.51 8.08 49.63
CA ALA A 47 27.25 6.71 49.22
C ALA A 47 27.27 5.81 50.45
N GLU A 48 26.42 4.78 50.53
CA GLU A 48 26.66 3.61 51.38
C GLU A 48 26.23 2.31 50.69
N LYS A 49 26.96 1.25 51.03
CA LYS A 49 26.96 -0.10 50.45
C LYS A 49 26.76 -1.12 51.59
N ASN A 50 26.32 -2.30 51.18
CA ASN A 50 26.44 -3.64 51.81
C ASN A 50 25.33 -4.11 52.75
N SER A 51 24.79 -5.30 52.45
CA SER A 51 25.12 -6.53 53.20
C SER A 51 24.64 -7.79 52.48
N SER A 52 25.45 -8.85 52.59
CA SER A 52 25.23 -10.22 52.14
C SER A 52 25.06 -11.16 53.33
N SER A 53 24.39 -12.30 53.16
CA SER A 53 24.77 -13.57 53.81
C SER A 53 24.06 -14.77 53.16
N SER A 54 24.77 -15.89 53.15
CA SER A 54 24.41 -17.20 52.59
C SER A 54 24.54 -18.26 53.68
N VAL A 55 23.65 -19.26 53.71
CA VAL A 55 23.87 -20.55 54.41
C VAL A 55 23.19 -21.69 53.64
N SER A 56 23.88 -22.83 53.63
CA SER A 56 23.75 -24.09 52.89
C SER A 56 22.78 -25.14 53.44
N GLY A 57 22.36 -26.09 52.59
CA GLY A 57 21.89 -27.44 53.00
C GLY A 57 21.64 -28.39 51.81
N LYS A 58 22.37 -29.52 51.74
CA LYS A 58 22.20 -30.63 50.78
C LYS A 58 21.33 -31.73 51.39
N ASN A 59 20.62 -32.51 50.57
CA ASN A 59 20.48 -33.98 50.66
C ASN A 59 19.80 -34.58 49.40
N SER A 60 20.26 -35.76 48.99
CA SER A 60 19.83 -36.54 47.81
C SER A 60 18.88 -37.70 48.20
N SER A 61 17.99 -38.16 47.29
CA SER A 61 17.91 -39.57 46.79
C SER A 61 16.65 -39.88 45.94
N SER A 62 16.87 -40.78 44.97
CA SER A 62 16.04 -41.59 44.02
C SER A 62 14.59 -41.98 44.39
N SER A 63 13.64 -42.40 43.53
CA SER A 63 13.57 -42.94 42.14
C SER A 63 12.08 -43.10 41.75
N VAL A 64 11.73 -43.05 40.46
CA VAL A 64 10.92 -44.01 39.66
C VAL A 64 10.38 -43.26 38.42
N VAL A 65 10.60 -43.88 37.27
CA VAL A 65 10.23 -43.46 35.91
C VAL A 65 8.74 -43.66 35.63
N GLU A 66 8.11 -42.69 34.97
CA GLU A 66 7.19 -42.99 33.87
C GLU A 66 7.42 -41.97 32.75
N SER A 67 7.70 -42.51 31.56
CA SER A 67 8.00 -41.77 30.35
C SER A 67 6.71 -41.42 29.62
N SER A 68 6.44 -40.13 29.50
CA SER A 68 5.75 -39.54 28.35
C SER A 68 6.34 -38.16 28.14
N SER A 69 7.52 -38.11 27.50
CA SER A 69 8.08 -36.84 27.05
C SER A 69 7.38 -36.42 25.76
N SER A 70 6.12 -36.02 25.85
CA SER A 70 5.69 -34.89 25.04
C SER A 70 6.61 -33.75 25.43
N ILE A 71 7.48 -33.32 24.51
CA ILE A 71 8.26 -32.10 24.71
C ILE A 71 7.21 -31.00 24.85
N GLU A 72 6.86 -30.63 26.08
CA GLU A 72 6.16 -29.39 26.37
C GLU A 72 7.12 -28.28 25.96
N ILE A 73 7.01 -27.84 24.72
CA ILE A 73 7.63 -26.59 24.29
C ILE A 73 6.86 -25.54 25.06
N ASN A 74 7.46 -25.02 26.13
CA ASN A 74 6.87 -23.90 26.85
C ASN A 74 6.58 -22.80 25.83
N PRO A 75 5.30 -22.41 25.66
CA PRO A 75 4.95 -21.42 24.67
C PRO A 75 5.64 -20.10 25.03
N LEU A 76 6.32 -19.48 24.06
CA LEU A 76 7.04 -18.22 24.24
C LEU A 76 6.08 -17.02 24.36
N CYS A 77 4.81 -17.24 24.04
CA CYS A 77 3.72 -16.28 24.00
C CYS A 77 2.38 -17.04 23.98
N VAL A 78 1.28 -16.33 24.24
CA VAL A 78 -0.07 -16.90 24.12
C VAL A 78 -0.59 -16.63 22.72
N ASP A 79 -1.21 -17.64 22.08
CA ASP A 79 -1.75 -17.50 20.72
C ASP A 79 -2.70 -16.31 20.60
N GLY A 80 -2.47 -15.49 19.58
CA GLY A 80 -3.16 -14.22 19.37
C GLY A 80 -2.49 -13.00 20.01
N ASP A 81 -1.50 -13.16 20.90
CA ASP A 81 -0.72 -12.05 21.42
C ASP A 81 0.01 -11.33 20.27
N THR A 82 0.12 -9.99 20.36
CA THR A 82 0.87 -9.17 19.41
C THR A 82 2.11 -8.55 20.07
N SER A 83 3.22 -8.48 19.35
CA SER A 83 4.46 -7.85 19.81
C SER A 83 5.07 -6.95 18.74
N ILE A 84 5.54 -5.78 19.17
CA ILE A 84 6.33 -4.85 18.37
C ILE A 84 7.76 -4.86 18.92
N LYS A 85 8.74 -5.16 18.06
CA LYS A 85 10.17 -5.09 18.43
C LYS A 85 10.99 -4.32 17.42
N ASP A 86 11.73 -3.34 17.93
CA ASP A 86 12.69 -2.57 17.16
C ASP A 86 14.07 -3.22 17.24
N SER A 87 14.67 -3.58 16.11
CA SER A 87 16.05 -4.03 16.05
C SER A 87 16.64 -3.89 14.66
N TYR A 88 17.90 -3.48 14.57
CA TYR A 88 18.64 -3.27 13.31
C TYR A 88 17.95 -2.30 12.33
N GLY A 89 17.38 -1.21 12.84
CA GLY A 89 16.67 -0.22 12.00
C GLY A 89 15.29 -0.67 11.52
N LEU A 90 14.78 -1.80 11.99
CA LEU A 90 13.48 -2.36 11.63
C LEU A 90 12.58 -2.47 12.87
N ARG A 91 11.36 -1.97 12.75
CA ARG A 91 10.23 -2.29 13.63
C ARG A 91 9.53 -3.53 13.10
N ARG A 92 9.52 -4.62 13.87
CA ARG A 92 8.88 -5.88 13.48
C ARG A 92 7.58 -6.09 14.25
N TYR A 93 6.53 -6.42 13.51
CA TYR A 93 5.21 -6.77 14.02
C TYR A 93 5.08 -8.29 14.00
N ARG A 94 4.66 -8.85 15.12
CA ARG A 94 4.62 -10.29 15.33
C ARG A 94 3.33 -10.66 16.03
N THR A 95 2.74 -11.77 15.61
CA THR A 95 1.57 -12.39 16.22
C THR A 95 1.96 -13.77 16.68
N CYS A 96 1.55 -14.13 17.89
CA CYS A 96 1.79 -15.45 18.40
C CYS A 96 0.87 -16.47 17.72
N ARG A 97 1.46 -17.52 17.14
CA ARG A 97 0.75 -18.67 16.58
C ARG A 97 1.44 -19.95 17.05
N ASN A 98 0.67 -20.90 17.57
CA ASN A 98 1.16 -22.17 18.11
C ASN A 98 2.27 -21.99 19.16
N GLY A 99 2.13 -21.01 20.06
CA GLY A 99 3.06 -20.71 21.14
C GLY A 99 4.39 -20.09 20.67
N ARG A 100 4.46 -19.61 19.43
CA ARG A 100 5.66 -18.97 18.85
C ARG A 100 5.32 -17.65 18.18
N TRP A 101 6.25 -16.71 18.28
CA TRP A 101 6.16 -15.44 17.57
C TRP A 101 6.43 -15.64 16.08
N ASP A 102 5.38 -15.54 15.28
CA ASP A 102 5.49 -15.45 13.84
C ASP A 102 5.64 -14.00 13.41
N MET A 103 6.50 -13.75 12.41
CA MET A 103 6.68 -12.41 11.86
C MET A 103 5.58 -12.12 10.85
N ASP A 104 4.69 -11.19 11.16
CA ASP A 104 3.64 -10.78 10.24
C ASP A 104 4.17 -9.77 9.23
N SER A 105 4.94 -8.80 9.71
CA SER A 105 5.54 -7.76 8.88
C SER A 105 6.70 -7.05 9.58
N SER A 106 7.41 -6.23 8.81
CA SER A 106 8.41 -5.32 9.36
C SER A 106 8.43 -4.03 8.58
N ALA A 107 8.48 -2.90 9.28
CA ALA A 107 8.70 -1.57 8.72
C ALA A 107 10.09 -1.09 9.14
N ARG A 108 10.75 -0.27 8.33
CA ARG A 108 11.95 0.42 8.80
C ARG A 108 11.61 1.64 9.64
N LEU A 109 12.49 1.96 10.58
CA LEU A 109 12.32 3.11 11.46
C LEU A 109 12.38 4.45 10.69
N ASP A 110 13.24 4.56 9.67
CA ASP A 110 13.33 5.72 8.77
C ASP A 110 12.11 5.86 7.84
N SER A 111 11.52 4.74 7.40
CA SER A 111 10.21 4.73 6.74
C SER A 111 9.10 5.26 7.65
N LEU A 112 9.11 4.89 8.93
CA LEU A 112 8.14 5.37 9.92
C LEU A 112 8.33 6.87 10.19
N ASP A 113 9.57 7.37 10.18
CA ASP A 113 9.85 8.80 10.28
C ASP A 113 9.39 9.57 9.03
N SER A 114 9.54 8.98 7.84
CA SER A 114 9.05 9.56 6.57
C SER A 114 7.53 9.61 6.53
N LEU A 115 6.86 8.56 7.02
CA LEU A 115 5.42 8.52 7.24
C LEU A 115 4.98 9.57 8.26
N ALA A 116 5.63 9.63 9.40
CA ALA A 116 5.34 10.61 10.46
C ALA A 116 5.56 12.05 9.98
N ALA A 117 6.55 12.31 9.13
CA ALA A 117 6.78 13.61 8.53
C ALA A 117 5.66 14.01 7.54
N ILE A 118 5.23 13.07 6.68
CA ILE A 118 4.08 13.27 5.78
C ILE A 118 2.80 13.56 6.60
N GLU A 119 2.53 12.75 7.62
CA GLU A 119 1.34 12.90 8.48
C GLU A 119 1.37 14.21 9.28
N LYS A 120 2.53 14.61 9.81
CA LYS A 120 2.68 15.80 10.65
C LYS A 120 2.64 17.10 9.87
N ASN A 121 3.26 17.14 8.69
CA ASN A 121 3.41 18.38 7.92
C ASN A 121 2.39 18.50 6.77
N LYS A 122 1.66 17.42 6.44
CA LYS A 122 0.81 17.32 5.24
C LYS A 122 1.54 17.74 3.97
N GLU A 123 2.85 17.47 3.92
CA GLU A 123 3.67 17.83 2.78
C GLU A 123 3.48 16.80 1.67
N HIS A 124 3.02 17.29 0.52
CA HIS A 124 2.87 16.50 -0.68
C HIS A 124 4.18 16.47 -1.47
N PRO A 125 4.64 15.30 -1.95
CA PRO A 125 5.82 15.23 -2.79
C PRO A 125 5.63 15.95 -4.13
N ASN A 126 6.71 16.49 -4.68
CA ASN A 126 6.71 16.98 -6.07
C ASN A 126 6.63 15.77 -7.03
N MET A 127 5.62 15.79 -7.92
CA MET A 127 5.35 14.72 -8.89
C MET A 127 5.70 15.11 -10.34
N ASP A 128 6.26 16.30 -10.60
CA ASP A 128 6.47 16.85 -11.94
C ASP A 128 7.33 15.94 -12.82
N SER A 129 8.29 15.25 -12.20
CA SER A 129 9.22 14.33 -12.89
C SER A 129 8.75 12.86 -12.91
N LEU A 130 7.51 12.56 -12.47
CA LEU A 130 7.02 11.18 -12.34
C LEU A 130 7.23 10.36 -13.62
N PHE A 131 6.86 10.94 -14.77
CA PHE A 131 6.92 10.28 -16.08
C PHE A 131 8.20 10.56 -16.87
N ALA A 132 9.16 11.31 -16.30
CA ALA A 132 10.38 11.70 -16.98
C ALA A 132 11.23 10.47 -17.38
N GLY A 133 11.93 10.57 -18.51
CA GLY A 133 12.87 9.55 -19.01
C GLY A 133 12.29 8.50 -19.96
N TYR A 134 10.96 8.46 -20.13
CA TYR A 134 10.33 7.70 -21.22
C TYR A 134 10.35 8.49 -22.52
N ASN A 135 10.92 7.91 -23.58
CA ASN A 135 11.02 8.55 -24.90
C ASN A 135 9.84 8.22 -25.82
N GLY A 136 8.94 7.32 -25.40
CA GLY A 136 7.75 6.97 -26.18
C GLY A 136 6.57 7.91 -25.91
N LYS A 137 5.41 7.53 -26.47
CA LYS A 137 4.17 8.30 -26.33
C LYS A 137 3.28 7.69 -25.25
N TYR A 138 2.79 8.53 -24.34
CA TYR A 138 1.62 8.21 -23.52
C TYR A 138 0.34 8.56 -24.29
N PHE A 139 -0.63 7.68 -24.22
CA PHE A 139 -2.01 7.90 -24.62
C PHE A 139 -2.83 8.26 -23.38
N GLU A 140 -4.07 8.71 -23.59
CA GLU A 140 -4.99 9.07 -22.51
C GLU A 140 -6.27 8.24 -22.63
N PHE A 141 -6.72 7.71 -21.50
CA PHE A 141 -7.99 7.01 -21.35
C PHE A 141 -8.80 7.71 -20.28
N GLU A 142 -10.05 8.06 -20.58
CA GLU A 142 -11.00 8.59 -19.58
C GLU A 142 -11.89 7.44 -19.11
N ASP A 143 -11.84 7.13 -17.82
CA ASP A 143 -12.69 6.10 -17.23
C ASP A 143 -14.14 6.59 -17.21
N PRO A 144 -15.07 5.92 -17.92
CA PRO A 144 -16.44 6.39 -18.05
C PRO A 144 -17.23 6.33 -16.73
N ARG A 145 -16.69 5.65 -15.70
CA ARG A 145 -17.38 5.44 -14.42
C ARG A 145 -17.23 6.65 -13.49
N ASP A 146 -16.14 7.39 -13.60
CA ASP A 146 -15.83 8.54 -12.73
C ASP A 146 -15.22 9.76 -13.45
N GLY A 147 -15.01 9.68 -14.77
CA GLY A 147 -14.42 10.75 -15.60
C GLY A 147 -12.91 10.93 -15.40
N ARG A 148 -12.25 10.04 -14.66
CA ARG A 148 -10.83 10.16 -14.35
C ARG A 148 -9.98 9.77 -15.55
N LYS A 149 -8.94 10.57 -15.81
CA LYS A 149 -8.03 10.34 -16.94
C LYS A 149 -6.79 9.62 -16.48
N TYR A 150 -6.42 8.57 -17.22
CA TYR A 150 -5.23 7.77 -17.01
C TYR A 150 -4.33 7.83 -18.24
N ARG A 151 -3.05 8.03 -18.01
CA ARG A 151 -2.03 7.79 -19.03
C ARG A 151 -1.82 6.30 -19.20
N TYR A 152 -1.73 5.87 -20.44
CA TYR A 152 -1.36 4.49 -20.75
C TYR A 152 -0.36 4.45 -21.90
N LEU A 153 0.34 3.33 -22.03
CA LEU A 153 1.35 3.11 -23.06
C LEU A 153 1.27 1.69 -23.61
N LYS A 154 1.83 1.52 -24.80
CA LYS A 154 1.87 0.25 -25.51
C LYS A 154 3.14 -0.53 -25.14
N PHE A 155 2.98 -1.79 -24.76
CA PHE A 155 4.05 -2.77 -24.64
C PHE A 155 4.00 -3.72 -25.82
N GLU A 156 5.16 -3.93 -26.44
CA GLU A 156 5.35 -4.86 -27.54
C GLU A 156 6.67 -5.59 -27.37
N GLY A 157 6.65 -6.91 -27.39
CA GLY A 157 7.90 -7.65 -27.26
C GLY A 157 7.74 -9.14 -27.08
N ARG A 158 8.88 -9.78 -26.81
CA ARG A 158 9.02 -11.17 -26.39
C ARG A 158 9.53 -11.20 -24.95
N SER A 159 9.15 -12.22 -24.18
CA SER A 159 9.70 -12.48 -22.85
C SER A 159 10.51 -13.78 -22.93
N GLU A 160 11.60 -13.90 -22.19
CA GLU A 160 12.35 -15.17 -22.11
C GLU A 160 11.47 -16.31 -21.56
N ASP A 161 10.48 -15.98 -20.73
CA ASP A 161 9.51 -16.93 -20.17
C ASP A 161 8.38 -17.29 -21.17
N PHE A 162 8.23 -16.55 -22.27
CA PHE A 162 7.16 -16.73 -23.27
C PHE A 162 7.65 -16.48 -24.70
N ASP A 163 7.69 -17.54 -25.52
CA ASP A 163 8.20 -17.46 -26.91
C ASP A 163 7.26 -16.72 -27.90
N ALA A 164 6.08 -16.31 -27.44
CA ALA A 164 5.15 -15.52 -28.22
C ALA A 164 5.50 -14.03 -28.19
N PHE A 165 5.47 -13.38 -29.35
CA PHE A 165 5.39 -11.93 -29.40
C PHE A 165 4.00 -11.51 -28.94
N THR A 166 3.91 -10.50 -28.08
CA THR A 166 2.64 -9.98 -27.58
C THR A 166 2.61 -8.47 -27.66
N THR A 167 1.39 -7.94 -27.77
CA THR A 167 1.08 -6.51 -27.69
C THR A 167 -0.03 -6.32 -26.66
N PHE A 168 0.15 -5.36 -25.76
CA PHE A 168 -0.87 -4.94 -24.80
C PHE A 168 -0.63 -3.50 -24.37
N TYR A 169 -1.61 -2.89 -23.71
CA TYR A 169 -1.58 -1.52 -23.24
C TYR A 169 -1.66 -1.50 -21.72
N VAL A 170 -0.86 -0.67 -21.06
CA VAL A 170 -0.79 -0.64 -19.59
C VAL A 170 -1.01 0.79 -19.12
N MET A 171 -1.87 0.98 -18.11
CA MET A 171 -1.92 2.25 -17.40
C MET A 171 -0.56 2.53 -16.73
N ALA A 172 0.04 3.68 -17.02
CA ALA A 172 1.27 4.12 -16.37
C ALA A 172 1.02 4.46 -14.88
N GLU A 173 -0.23 4.74 -14.55
CA GLU A 173 -0.69 5.15 -13.22
C GLU A 173 -1.41 4.00 -12.51
N ASN A 174 -1.44 4.07 -11.18
CA ASN A 174 -2.27 3.15 -10.39
C ASN A 174 -3.75 3.57 -10.47
N LEU A 175 -4.65 2.58 -10.49
CA LEU A 175 -6.09 2.80 -10.54
C LEU A 175 -6.58 3.55 -9.29
N ASN A 176 -7.43 4.54 -9.50
CA ASN A 176 -8.03 5.37 -8.45
C ASN A 176 -9.56 5.43 -8.61
N TYR A 177 -10.22 4.29 -8.40
CA TYR A 177 -11.64 4.10 -8.60
C TYR A 177 -12.33 3.70 -7.28
N GLY A 178 -13.55 4.18 -7.06
CA GLY A 178 -14.33 3.88 -5.86
C GLY A 178 -14.26 4.96 -4.78
N LYS A 179 -15.03 4.74 -3.71
CA LYS A 179 -15.25 5.67 -2.61
C LYS A 179 -14.11 5.59 -1.58
N MET A 180 -13.49 6.72 -1.28
CA MET A 180 -12.50 6.80 -0.23
C MET A 180 -13.14 6.56 1.14
N VAL A 181 -12.53 5.67 1.93
CA VAL A 181 -12.90 5.42 3.33
C VAL A 181 -11.67 5.61 4.23
N PRO A 182 -11.84 6.01 5.50
CA PRO A 182 -10.72 6.15 6.42
C PRO A 182 -10.00 4.81 6.67
N SER A 183 -8.69 4.85 6.87
CA SER A 183 -7.85 3.68 7.16
C SER A 183 -8.30 2.91 8.42
N GLY A 184 -8.94 3.58 9.38
CA GLY A 184 -9.55 2.96 10.55
C GLY A 184 -10.85 2.19 10.29
N THR A 185 -11.33 2.10 9.05
CA THR A 185 -12.59 1.43 8.69
C THR A 185 -12.52 -0.07 8.98
N THR A 186 -13.51 -0.55 9.75
CA THR A 186 -13.59 -1.97 10.16
C THR A 186 -14.70 -2.74 9.46
N LYS A 187 -15.66 -2.03 8.84
CA LYS A 187 -16.79 -2.58 8.11
C LYS A 187 -16.78 -1.99 6.71
N PHE A 188 -16.69 -2.88 5.73
CA PHE A 188 -16.69 -2.55 4.31
C PHE A 188 -18.00 -3.03 3.67
N ASP A 189 -18.43 -2.37 2.59
CA ASP A 189 -19.67 -2.68 1.87
C ASP A 189 -19.36 -3.42 0.56
N ASP A 190 -19.86 -4.65 0.42
CA ASP A 190 -19.69 -5.44 -0.81
C ASP A 190 -20.40 -4.82 -2.04
N LYS A 191 -21.28 -3.84 -1.84
CA LYS A 191 -22.04 -3.18 -2.93
C LYS A 191 -21.35 -1.95 -3.49
N VAL A 192 -20.31 -1.45 -2.83
CA VAL A 192 -19.62 -0.22 -3.20
C VAL A 192 -18.13 -0.53 -3.27
N THR A 193 -17.49 -0.18 -4.38
CA THR A 193 -16.02 -0.23 -4.42
C THR A 193 -15.46 0.80 -3.46
N GLU A 194 -14.75 0.35 -2.44
CA GLU A 194 -14.13 1.20 -1.43
C GLU A 194 -12.62 1.18 -1.59
N LYS A 195 -11.98 2.32 -1.30
CA LYS A 195 -10.52 2.46 -1.40
C LYS A 195 -9.98 3.18 -0.17
N LEU A 196 -8.74 2.86 0.20
CA LEU A 196 -7.96 3.72 1.07
C LEU A 196 -7.11 4.66 0.23
N CYS A 197 -6.90 5.88 0.75
CA CYS A 197 -5.87 6.77 0.26
C CYS A 197 -4.72 6.82 1.26
N TYR A 198 -3.53 7.06 0.74
CA TYR A 198 -2.34 7.12 1.55
C TYR A 198 -2.49 8.23 2.62
N VAL A 199 -2.19 7.89 3.88
CA VAL A 199 -2.39 8.73 5.08
C VAL A 199 -3.78 9.39 5.20
N ASP A 200 -4.83 8.74 4.69
CA ASP A 200 -6.20 9.28 4.66
C ASP A 200 -6.30 10.65 3.97
N ASP A 201 -5.43 10.91 2.99
CA ASP A 201 -5.42 12.13 2.19
C ASP A 201 -5.65 11.80 0.70
N GLU A 202 -6.77 12.29 0.17
CA GLU A 202 -7.22 12.03 -1.21
C GLU A 202 -6.25 12.60 -2.25
N TRP A 203 -5.41 13.58 -1.88
CA TRP A 203 -4.36 14.10 -2.75
C TRP A 203 -3.44 12.98 -3.26
N PHE A 204 -3.05 12.00 -2.42
CA PHE A 204 -2.17 10.92 -2.86
C PHE A 204 -2.85 10.04 -3.91
N CYS A 205 -4.11 9.67 -3.67
CA CYS A 205 -4.91 8.94 -4.65
C CYS A 205 -4.97 9.69 -5.98
N ASP A 206 -5.20 11.00 -5.93
CA ASP A 206 -5.33 11.87 -7.11
C ASP A 206 -4.01 12.11 -7.83
N ASN A 207 -2.88 12.03 -7.14
CA ASN A 207 -1.55 12.31 -7.67
C ASN A 207 -0.75 11.02 -7.87
N HIS A 208 -1.37 10.07 -8.57
CA HIS A 208 -0.75 8.85 -9.14
C HIS A 208 -0.41 7.71 -8.17
N PHE A 209 -0.59 7.87 -6.86
CA PHE A 209 -0.46 6.72 -5.94
C PHE A 209 -1.59 5.71 -6.15
N GLY A 210 -2.76 6.21 -6.57
CA GLY A 210 -3.95 5.42 -6.77
C GLY A 210 -4.64 5.07 -5.45
N GLY A 211 -5.79 4.39 -5.58
CA GLY A 211 -6.45 3.78 -4.44
C GLY A 211 -5.71 2.53 -3.98
N LEU A 212 -5.84 2.21 -2.70
CA LEU A 212 -5.37 0.95 -2.13
C LEU A 212 -6.58 0.08 -1.82
N TYR A 213 -6.51 -1.18 -2.24
CA TYR A 213 -7.63 -2.13 -2.18
C TYR A 213 -7.17 -3.43 -1.53
N THR A 214 -8.05 -4.09 -0.79
CA THR A 214 -7.83 -5.51 -0.46
C THR A 214 -7.85 -6.35 -1.73
N TRP A 215 -7.40 -7.59 -1.65
CA TRP A 215 -7.38 -8.45 -2.82
C TRP A 215 -8.79 -8.74 -3.34
N ALA A 216 -9.75 -9.05 -2.45
CA ALA A 216 -11.14 -9.26 -2.84
C ALA A 216 -11.76 -8.01 -3.48
N GLU A 217 -11.54 -6.83 -2.89
CA GLU A 217 -11.97 -5.56 -3.49
C GLU A 217 -11.35 -5.37 -4.88
N ALA A 218 -10.03 -5.53 -5.04
CA ALA A 218 -9.38 -5.44 -6.33
C ALA A 218 -9.98 -6.41 -7.35
N MET A 219 -10.25 -7.66 -6.96
CA MET A 219 -10.88 -8.66 -7.81
C MET A 219 -12.38 -8.42 -8.02
N ASN A 220 -12.98 -7.38 -7.44
CA ASN A 220 -14.43 -7.14 -7.43
C ASN A 220 -15.21 -8.36 -6.91
N LEU A 221 -14.75 -8.90 -5.78
CA LEU A 221 -15.31 -10.03 -5.06
C LEU A 221 -15.82 -9.60 -3.69
N PRO A 222 -16.78 -10.36 -3.09
CA PRO A 222 -17.20 -10.13 -1.71
C PRO A 222 -16.03 -10.20 -0.72
N LYS A 223 -16.02 -9.36 0.32
CA LYS A 223 -14.92 -9.25 1.29
C LYS A 223 -14.59 -10.54 2.01
N VAL A 224 -15.55 -11.47 2.13
CA VAL A 224 -15.30 -12.79 2.71
C VAL A 224 -14.19 -13.55 1.95
N CYS A 225 -13.98 -13.24 0.66
CA CYS A 225 -12.93 -13.83 -0.17
C CYS A 225 -11.50 -13.45 0.25
N ASP A 226 -11.32 -12.44 1.12
CA ASP A 226 -10.03 -12.09 1.72
C ASP A 226 -9.58 -13.09 2.81
N SER A 227 -10.48 -13.94 3.30
CA SER A 227 -10.22 -14.86 4.42
C SER A 227 -10.68 -16.29 4.16
N VAL A 228 -10.94 -16.66 2.91
CA VAL A 228 -11.34 -18.02 2.51
C VAL A 228 -10.67 -18.39 1.20
N GLU A 229 -10.51 -19.70 0.96
CA GLU A 229 -10.12 -20.21 -0.35
C GLU A 229 -11.28 -19.97 -1.34
N VAL A 230 -10.99 -19.29 -2.47
CA VAL A 230 -12.04 -18.92 -3.44
C VAL A 230 -12.78 -20.12 -4.02
N SER A 231 -12.12 -21.27 -4.09
CA SER A 231 -12.71 -22.52 -4.59
C SER A 231 -13.75 -23.14 -3.63
N ARG A 232 -13.71 -22.78 -2.34
CA ARG A 232 -14.51 -23.39 -1.28
C ARG A 232 -15.68 -22.54 -0.80
N ASN A 233 -15.79 -21.31 -1.30
CA ASN A 233 -16.86 -20.39 -0.92
C ASN A 233 -17.67 -20.00 -2.15
N ASP A 234 -18.98 -20.26 -2.13
CA ASP A 234 -19.87 -19.98 -3.26
C ASP A 234 -19.89 -18.49 -3.64
N ALA A 235 -19.64 -17.58 -2.70
CA ALA A 235 -19.55 -16.14 -2.97
C ALA A 235 -18.36 -15.75 -3.86
N CYS A 236 -17.29 -16.57 -3.87
CA CYS A 236 -16.05 -16.33 -4.61
C CYS A 236 -15.94 -17.20 -5.88
N LYS A 237 -16.90 -18.08 -6.11
CA LYS A 237 -16.81 -19.18 -7.08
C LYS A 237 -16.68 -18.72 -8.53
N ALA A 238 -17.27 -17.58 -8.89
CA ALA A 238 -17.14 -17.00 -10.21
C ALA A 238 -15.67 -16.75 -10.59
N TYR A 239 -14.86 -16.28 -9.64
CA TYR A 239 -13.42 -16.16 -9.82
C TYR A 239 -12.75 -17.54 -9.87
N ALA A 240 -13.09 -18.46 -8.96
CA ALA A 240 -12.51 -19.80 -8.93
C ALA A 240 -12.68 -20.52 -10.29
N ASP A 241 -13.84 -20.41 -10.91
CA ASP A 241 -14.12 -21.02 -12.22
C ASP A 241 -13.25 -20.43 -13.34
N SER A 242 -12.93 -19.13 -13.28
CA SER A 242 -11.97 -18.49 -14.19
C SER A 242 -10.51 -18.89 -13.90
N ALA A 243 -10.19 -19.19 -12.64
CA ALA A 243 -8.84 -19.51 -12.16
C ALA A 243 -8.51 -21.02 -12.18
N ARG A 244 -9.48 -21.90 -12.50
CA ARG A 244 -9.33 -23.37 -12.52
C ARG A 244 -8.28 -23.91 -13.50
N ASN A 245 -7.88 -23.16 -14.51
CA ASN A 245 -6.88 -23.62 -15.48
C ASN A 245 -5.46 -23.28 -14.98
N SER A 246 -4.89 -24.18 -14.18
CA SER A 246 -3.56 -24.04 -13.57
C SER A 246 -2.42 -23.85 -14.57
N GLU A 247 -2.54 -24.40 -15.79
CA GLU A 247 -1.57 -24.21 -16.88
C GLU A 247 -1.52 -22.75 -17.37
N LYS A 248 -2.55 -21.95 -17.06
CA LYS A 248 -2.67 -20.54 -17.45
C LYS A 248 -2.77 -19.58 -16.26
N MET A 249 -2.38 -20.00 -15.05
CA MET A 249 -2.35 -19.09 -13.90
C MET A 249 -1.56 -17.80 -14.20
N ARG A 250 -0.44 -17.89 -14.92
CA ARG A 250 0.37 -16.70 -15.26
C ARG A 250 -0.32 -15.74 -16.24
N THR A 251 -1.40 -16.16 -16.89
CA THR A 251 -2.10 -15.45 -17.96
C THR A 251 -3.58 -15.30 -17.68
N ILE A 252 -4.00 -15.32 -16.41
CA ILE A 252 -5.40 -15.04 -16.05
C ILE A 252 -5.72 -13.61 -16.50
N VAL A 253 -6.79 -13.48 -17.27
CA VAL A 253 -7.37 -12.19 -17.65
C VAL A 253 -8.61 -12.01 -16.78
N TRP A 254 -8.50 -11.14 -15.78
CA TRP A 254 -9.58 -10.87 -14.83
C TRP A 254 -9.80 -9.37 -14.71
N GLN A 255 -10.99 -8.90 -15.09
CA GLN A 255 -11.32 -7.47 -15.08
C GLN A 255 -11.14 -6.87 -13.68
N GLY A 256 -11.72 -7.51 -12.65
CA GLY A 256 -11.75 -6.95 -11.31
C GLY A 256 -12.40 -5.57 -11.30
N ILE A 257 -11.80 -4.62 -10.58
CA ILE A 257 -12.25 -3.22 -10.54
C ILE A 257 -11.74 -2.36 -11.70
N CYS A 258 -10.98 -2.93 -12.64
CA CYS A 258 -10.59 -2.20 -13.84
C CYS A 258 -11.83 -1.84 -14.69
N PRO A 259 -11.77 -0.74 -15.46
CA PRO A 259 -12.87 -0.36 -16.34
C PRO A 259 -13.11 -1.42 -17.42
N ASP A 260 -14.29 -1.37 -18.04
CA ASP A 260 -14.66 -2.33 -19.08
C ASP A 260 -13.61 -2.37 -20.19
N GLY A 261 -13.23 -3.59 -20.59
CA GLY A 261 -12.15 -3.83 -21.55
C GLY A 261 -10.73 -3.77 -20.97
N TRP A 262 -10.57 -3.38 -19.72
CA TRP A 262 -9.32 -3.47 -18.99
C TRP A 262 -9.35 -4.60 -17.96
N HIS A 263 -8.20 -5.15 -17.61
CA HIS A 263 -8.03 -6.19 -16.62
C HIS A 263 -6.85 -5.92 -15.70
N ILE A 264 -6.84 -6.57 -14.53
CA ILE A 264 -5.74 -6.44 -13.57
C ILE A 264 -4.50 -7.10 -14.15
N MET A 265 -3.40 -6.34 -14.17
CA MET A 265 -2.11 -6.78 -14.70
C MET A 265 -1.70 -8.14 -14.13
N ASN A 266 -1.62 -9.14 -15.00
CA ASN A 266 -1.26 -10.49 -14.61
C ASN A 266 0.26 -10.73 -14.64
N GLN A 267 0.66 -11.90 -14.19
CA GLN A 267 2.08 -12.25 -14.09
C GLN A 267 2.79 -12.20 -15.45
N ARG A 268 2.14 -12.62 -16.55
CA ARG A 268 2.71 -12.54 -17.90
C ARG A 268 3.01 -11.10 -18.28
N GLU A 269 2.04 -10.19 -18.12
CA GLU A 269 2.23 -8.79 -18.47
C GLU A 269 3.34 -8.13 -17.65
N TRP A 270 3.49 -8.48 -16.38
CA TRP A 270 4.61 -8.04 -15.54
C TRP A 270 5.98 -8.56 -16.00
N LEU A 271 6.03 -9.78 -16.53
CA LEU A 271 7.25 -10.34 -17.11
C LEU A 271 7.63 -9.65 -18.42
N TYR A 272 6.65 -9.20 -19.21
CA TYR A 272 6.91 -8.40 -20.41
C TYR A 272 7.27 -6.95 -20.10
N ALA A 273 6.60 -6.33 -19.14
CA ALA A 273 6.83 -4.94 -18.75
C ALA A 273 8.05 -4.76 -17.82
N GLY A 274 9.00 -5.70 -17.83
CA GLY A 274 10.22 -5.63 -17.05
C GLY A 274 11.19 -4.52 -17.49
N GLY A 275 12.41 -4.54 -16.95
CA GLY A 275 13.44 -3.57 -17.28
C GLY A 275 13.43 -2.32 -16.37
N ASP A 276 13.76 -1.16 -16.94
CA ASP A 276 13.90 0.10 -16.21
C ASP A 276 12.53 0.81 -16.12
N ILE A 277 11.71 0.35 -15.17
CA ILE A 277 10.30 0.73 -15.00
C ILE A 277 10.04 1.65 -13.81
N ARG A 278 11.02 1.78 -12.90
CA ARG A 278 10.93 2.64 -11.73
C ARG A 278 10.98 4.10 -12.17
N SER A 279 10.14 4.94 -11.55
CA SER A 279 10.25 6.40 -11.67
C SER A 279 11.58 6.91 -11.12
N GLN A 280 11.94 8.12 -11.53
CA GLN A 280 13.11 8.86 -11.04
C GLN A 280 12.89 9.45 -9.64
N ILE A 281 11.64 9.53 -9.18
CA ILE A 281 11.25 10.18 -7.93
C ILE A 281 10.80 9.17 -6.87
N LEU A 282 10.75 9.63 -5.62
CA LEU A 282 10.21 8.96 -4.42
C LEU A 282 10.93 7.71 -3.92
N TRP A 283 11.71 7.03 -4.76
CA TRP A 283 12.55 5.90 -4.33
C TRP A 283 13.69 6.38 -3.43
N GLU A 284 13.76 5.81 -2.22
CA GLU A 284 14.82 6.08 -1.25
C GLU A 284 16.20 5.73 -1.83
N LYS A 285 16.29 4.61 -2.55
CA LYS A 285 17.49 4.15 -3.26
C LYS A 285 17.11 3.54 -4.60
N TYR A 286 18.08 3.43 -5.52
CA TYR A 286 17.91 2.74 -6.80
C TYR A 286 16.65 3.16 -7.57
N ALA A 287 16.37 4.47 -7.60
CA ALA A 287 15.42 5.04 -8.53
C ALA A 287 15.77 4.60 -9.97
N GLY A 288 14.75 4.40 -10.79
CA GLY A 288 14.95 4.07 -12.21
C GLY A 288 15.05 5.33 -13.05
N ARG A 289 15.30 5.14 -14.35
CA ARG A 289 15.19 6.22 -15.34
C ARG A 289 13.81 6.27 -15.98
N ASN A 290 12.93 5.31 -15.66
CA ASN A 290 11.64 5.12 -16.32
C ASN A 290 11.76 4.97 -17.84
N ALA A 291 12.81 4.29 -18.32
CA ALA A 291 13.04 4.13 -19.74
C ALA A 291 11.90 3.34 -20.44
N SER A 292 11.18 2.51 -19.68
CA SER A 292 10.05 1.71 -20.19
C SER A 292 8.69 2.40 -20.05
N GLY A 293 8.60 3.49 -19.30
CA GLY A 293 7.38 4.32 -19.20
C GLY A 293 6.34 3.94 -18.16
N LEU A 294 6.52 2.86 -17.37
CA LEU A 294 5.54 2.52 -16.31
C LEU A 294 5.54 3.48 -15.11
N ALA A 295 6.58 4.27 -14.92
CA ALA A 295 6.71 5.26 -13.85
C ALA A 295 6.38 4.72 -12.44
N ILE A 296 6.85 3.51 -12.11
CA ILE A 296 6.52 2.87 -10.82
C ILE A 296 7.07 3.71 -9.66
N ILE A 297 6.22 3.99 -8.67
CA ILE A 297 6.57 4.67 -7.42
C ILE A 297 6.41 3.73 -6.20
N PRO A 298 7.21 3.90 -5.15
CA PRO A 298 7.21 3.06 -3.95
C PRO A 298 6.09 3.45 -2.96
N THR A 299 4.88 2.97 -3.21
CA THR A 299 3.71 3.28 -2.39
C THR A 299 3.62 2.51 -1.07
N GLY A 300 4.49 1.50 -0.88
CA GLY A 300 4.38 0.57 0.24
C GLY A 300 3.09 -0.26 0.18
N ASP A 301 2.72 -0.81 1.33
CA ASP A 301 1.41 -1.40 1.59
C ASP A 301 0.83 -0.88 2.90
N TRP A 302 -0.48 -1.09 3.07
CA TRP A 302 -1.15 -0.86 4.34
C TRP A 302 -1.68 -2.17 4.91
N VAL A 303 -1.42 -2.39 6.19
CA VAL A 303 -1.82 -3.61 6.90
C VAL A 303 -2.79 -3.24 8.03
N LYS A 304 -3.94 -3.93 8.04
CA LYS A 304 -4.98 -3.71 9.04
C LYS A 304 -4.45 -3.90 10.45
N GLY A 305 -4.67 -2.91 11.31
CA GLY A 305 -4.21 -2.90 12.70
C GLY A 305 -2.74 -2.54 12.89
N ILE A 306 -1.98 -2.32 11.81
CA ILE A 306 -0.57 -1.92 11.85
C ILE A 306 -0.39 -0.52 11.26
N GLY A 307 -0.95 -0.27 10.07
CA GLY A 307 -0.74 0.97 9.32
C GLY A 307 0.11 0.78 8.06
N PHE A 308 0.62 1.89 7.54
CA PHE A 308 1.47 1.91 6.35
C PHE A 308 2.87 1.35 6.63
N SER A 309 3.44 0.66 5.66
CA SER A 309 4.79 0.10 5.73
C SER A 309 5.51 0.20 4.38
N GLY A 310 6.83 0.39 4.43
CA GLY A 310 7.70 0.34 3.25
C GLY A 310 7.49 1.47 2.25
N VAL A 311 7.06 2.63 2.71
CA VAL A 311 6.83 3.81 1.86
C VAL A 311 8.19 4.37 1.44
N ARG A 312 8.35 4.81 0.19
CA ARG A 312 9.66 5.19 -0.41
C ARG A 312 10.61 4.01 -0.63
N GLU A 313 10.26 2.84 -0.10
CA GLU A 313 11.12 1.66 -0.13
C GLU A 313 10.59 0.55 -1.03
N LEU A 314 9.29 0.30 -0.97
CA LEU A 314 8.63 -0.86 -1.52
C LEU A 314 7.55 -0.42 -2.49
N PHE A 315 7.45 -1.12 -3.61
CA PHE A 315 6.25 -1.17 -4.41
C PHE A 315 5.73 -2.59 -4.39
N VAL A 316 4.45 -2.72 -4.06
CA VAL A 316 3.69 -3.95 -4.19
C VAL A 316 2.39 -3.67 -4.89
N GLN A 317 1.90 -4.64 -5.66
CA GLN A 317 0.65 -4.50 -6.39
C GLN A 317 0.03 -5.86 -6.63
N TRP A 318 -1.28 -5.93 -6.49
CA TRP A 318 -2.02 -7.18 -6.65
C TRP A 318 -1.89 -7.73 -8.07
N MET A 319 -1.62 -9.03 -8.13
CA MET A 319 -1.88 -9.85 -9.32
C MET A 319 -3.22 -10.57 -9.12
N PRO A 320 -3.89 -11.00 -10.20
CA PRO A 320 -5.17 -11.66 -10.06
C PRO A 320 -5.08 -13.01 -9.36
N ASN A 321 -3.92 -13.64 -9.23
CA ASN A 321 -3.79 -15.01 -8.72
C ASN A 321 -3.98 -15.15 -7.20
N GLU A 322 -4.85 -16.05 -6.79
CA GLU A 322 -4.84 -16.59 -5.43
C GLU A 322 -3.60 -17.48 -5.21
N SER A 323 -2.98 -17.38 -4.03
CA SER A 323 -1.89 -18.27 -3.60
C SER A 323 -2.40 -19.37 -2.67
N ASN A 324 -3.23 -19.00 -1.69
CA ASN A 324 -3.90 -19.90 -0.75
C ASN A 324 -5.09 -19.17 -0.09
N GLU A 325 -5.70 -19.81 0.91
CA GLU A 325 -6.86 -19.30 1.65
C GLU A 325 -6.74 -17.83 2.09
N GLU A 326 -5.59 -17.43 2.63
CA GLU A 326 -5.37 -16.09 3.18
C GLU A 326 -4.48 -15.21 2.31
N ASN A 327 -3.89 -15.76 1.24
CA ASN A 327 -2.86 -15.05 0.47
C ASN A 327 -3.14 -15.03 -1.03
N ALA A 328 -2.69 -13.96 -1.66
CA ALA A 328 -2.68 -13.79 -3.11
C ALA A 328 -1.28 -13.44 -3.61
N LYS A 329 -1.06 -13.57 -4.92
CA LYS A 329 0.17 -13.11 -5.55
C LYS A 329 0.17 -11.60 -5.70
N ARG A 330 1.35 -11.03 -5.55
CA ARG A 330 1.64 -9.63 -5.80
C ARG A 330 3.01 -9.49 -6.43
N ILE A 331 3.21 -8.44 -7.22
CA ILE A 331 4.56 -8.03 -7.60
C ILE A 331 5.24 -7.37 -6.40
N PHE A 332 6.57 -7.47 -6.33
CA PHE A 332 7.35 -6.83 -5.28
C PHE A 332 8.61 -6.20 -5.84
N ILE A 333 8.82 -4.93 -5.52
CA ILE A 333 10.02 -4.18 -5.85
C ILE A 333 10.52 -3.53 -4.57
N SER A 334 11.78 -3.74 -4.21
CA SER A 334 12.43 -3.05 -3.10
C SER A 334 13.60 -2.23 -3.60
N SER A 335 13.64 -0.95 -3.23
CA SER A 335 14.86 -0.15 -3.38
C SER A 335 15.95 -0.72 -2.50
N ILE A 336 15.67 -1.03 -1.24
CA ILE A 336 16.76 -1.23 -0.29
C ILE A 336 17.56 -2.50 -0.55
N SER A 337 16.87 -3.60 -0.83
CA SER A 337 17.52 -4.86 -1.21
C SER A 337 17.81 -4.94 -2.71
N ASN A 338 17.51 -3.87 -3.47
CA ASN A 338 17.56 -3.82 -4.93
C ASN A 338 16.90 -5.06 -5.58
N THR A 339 15.76 -5.47 -5.02
CA THR A 339 15.05 -6.68 -5.44
C THR A 339 13.92 -6.32 -6.38
N PHE A 340 13.72 -7.16 -7.40
CA PHE A 340 12.57 -7.12 -8.28
C PHE A 340 12.03 -8.54 -8.48
N ASP A 341 10.87 -8.83 -7.88
CA ASP A 341 10.16 -10.08 -8.03
C ASP A 341 8.88 -9.87 -8.84
N ASN A 342 9.03 -9.98 -10.16
CA ASN A 342 7.93 -9.98 -11.12
C ASN A 342 7.35 -11.37 -11.41
N LYS A 343 7.86 -12.42 -10.76
CA LYS A 343 7.28 -13.79 -10.82
C LYS A 343 6.18 -14.00 -9.78
N GLY A 344 6.03 -13.03 -8.88
CA GLY A 344 4.95 -12.94 -7.92
C GLY A 344 5.36 -13.54 -6.59
N THR A 345 5.37 -12.70 -5.56
CA THR A 345 5.49 -13.11 -4.16
C THR A 345 4.11 -13.21 -3.52
N SER A 346 4.03 -13.84 -2.34
CA SER A 346 2.80 -13.98 -1.58
C SER A 346 2.56 -12.75 -0.68
N GLY A 347 1.31 -12.31 -0.58
CA GLY A 347 0.86 -11.30 0.39
C GLY A 347 -0.52 -11.62 0.91
N GLY A 348 -0.81 -11.22 2.16
CA GLY A 348 -2.11 -11.44 2.79
C GLY A 348 -3.20 -10.67 2.06
N LYS A 349 -4.29 -11.34 1.69
CA LYS A 349 -5.39 -10.75 0.90
C LYS A 349 -6.04 -9.53 1.57
N ASN A 350 -6.01 -9.48 2.90
CA ASN A 350 -6.51 -8.38 3.72
C ASN A 350 -5.62 -7.13 3.72
N MET A 351 -4.46 -7.16 3.07
CA MET A 351 -3.57 -6.00 2.92
C MET A 351 -4.10 -5.08 1.82
N PHE A 352 -3.86 -3.78 1.94
CA PHE A 352 -4.31 -2.80 0.97
C PHE A 352 -3.15 -2.41 0.05
N GLN A 353 -3.32 -2.66 -1.24
CA GLN A 353 -2.30 -2.45 -2.27
C GLN A 353 -2.91 -1.80 -3.50
N PRO A 354 -2.13 -1.06 -4.30
CA PRO A 354 -2.60 -0.48 -5.55
C PRO A 354 -2.89 -1.54 -6.60
N VAL A 355 -3.71 -1.19 -7.58
CA VAL A 355 -4.03 -1.99 -8.77
C VAL A 355 -3.62 -1.22 -10.03
N ARG A 356 -3.22 -1.94 -11.07
CA ARG A 356 -2.90 -1.37 -12.39
C ARG A 356 -3.61 -2.18 -13.46
N CYS A 357 -4.20 -1.45 -14.38
CA CYS A 357 -5.05 -2.01 -15.41
C CYS A 357 -4.30 -2.13 -16.73
N VAL A 358 -4.60 -3.21 -17.45
CA VAL A 358 -4.04 -3.60 -18.74
C VAL A 358 -5.16 -3.84 -19.73
N MET A 359 -4.92 -3.60 -21.00
CA MET A 359 -5.85 -3.91 -22.08
C MET A 359 -5.10 -4.69 -23.16
N ASP A 360 -5.64 -5.84 -23.55
CA ASP A 360 -5.08 -6.64 -24.65
C ASP A 360 -5.29 -5.95 -26.01
N ALA A 361 -4.36 -6.13 -26.94
CA ALA A 361 -4.39 -5.45 -28.25
C ALA A 361 -5.54 -5.85 -29.19
N HIS A 362 -6.26 -6.93 -28.88
CA HIS A 362 -7.42 -7.39 -29.66
C HIS A 362 -8.75 -6.97 -29.00
N ASN A 363 -8.71 -5.97 -28.12
CA ASN A 363 -9.91 -5.41 -27.53
C ASN A 363 -10.60 -4.46 -28.51
N THR A 364 -11.93 -4.54 -28.60
CA THR A 364 -12.79 -3.65 -29.40
C THR A 364 -12.59 -2.16 -29.13
N LEU A 365 -12.09 -1.79 -27.94
CA LEU A 365 -11.75 -0.39 -27.60
C LEU A 365 -10.49 0.15 -28.30
N THR A 366 -9.74 -0.69 -29.03
CA THR A 366 -8.54 -0.28 -29.77
C THR A 366 -8.77 -0.08 -31.27
N GLU A 367 -10.00 -0.29 -31.75
CA GLU A 367 -10.34 -0.27 -33.18
C GLU A 367 -10.89 1.08 -33.69
N ASP A 368 -10.95 2.12 -32.86
CA ASP A 368 -11.48 3.45 -33.20
C ASP A 368 -10.42 4.54 -33.48
#